data_AF-A0A0F2C1C3-F1
#
_entry.id   AF-A0A0F2C1C3-F1
#
_cell.length_a   1.000
_cell.length_b   1.000
_cell.length_c   1.000
_cell.angle_alpha   90.00
_cell.angle_beta   90.00
_cell.angle_gamma   90.00
#
_symmetry.space_group_name_H-M   'P 1'
#
loop_
_entity.id
_entity.type
_entity.pdbx_description
1 polymer ?
#
loop_
_entity_poly.entity_id
_entity_poly.type
_entity_poly.pdbx_seq_one_letter_code
_entity_poly.pdbx_strand_id
1 'polypeptide(L)' 'MTKPQKYRDVSRFLRSQGWENTRTRGSHHIWQSEDRTQTVSIPVHGDSVKAGIVRQVQTAFPNTPNNWN' A
#
# COMPACT_ATOMS: atom_id res chain seq x y z
N MET A 1 15.90 -6.69 3.58
CA MET A 1 14.93 -7.58 2.90
C MET A 1 13.53 -7.05 3.18
N THR A 2 12.69 -6.82 2.16
CA THR A 2 11.33 -6.28 2.39
C THR A 2 10.54 -7.13 3.38
N LYS A 3 9.99 -6.50 4.42
CA LYS A 3 9.20 -7.16 5.47
C LYS A 3 7.69 -6.96 5.24
N PRO A 4 6.83 -7.91 5.65
CA PRO A 4 5.40 -7.66 5.75
C PRO A 4 5.12 -6.42 6.63
N GLN A 5 4.14 -5.62 6.25
CA GLN A 5 3.78 -4.39 6.95
C GLN A 5 2.35 -4.42 7.44
N LYS A 6 2.04 -3.74 8.54
CA LYS A 6 0.65 -3.57 8.94
C LYS A 6 -0.09 -2.74 7.90
N TYR A 7 -1.31 -3.14 7.56
CA TYR A 7 -2.16 -2.40 6.64
C TYR A 7 -2.39 -0.95 7.09
N ARG A 8 -2.47 -0.71 8.40
CA ARG A 8 -2.55 0.64 8.97
C ARG A 8 -1.38 1.53 8.55
N ASP A 9 -0.17 0.98 8.48
CA ASP A 9 1.02 1.76 8.16
C ASP A 9 1.13 1.99 6.65
N VAL A 10 0.79 0.97 5.84
CA VAL A 10 0.69 1.09 4.38
C VAL A 10 -0.39 2.10 3.96
N SER A 11 -1.58 2.04 4.56
CA SER A 11 -2.68 2.97 4.25
C SER A 11 -2.39 4.41 4.65
N ARG A 12 -1.73 4.62 5.81
CA ARG A 12 -1.24 5.96 6.21
C ARG A 12 -0.21 6.50 5.23
N PHE A 13 0.73 5.65 4.81
CA PHE A 13 1.73 6.03 3.81
C PHE A 13 1.06 6.44 2.49
N LEU A 14 0.17 5.61 1.94
CA LEU A 14 -0.52 5.92 0.68
C LEU A 14 -1.32 7.24 0.76
N ARG A 15 -2.05 7.48 1.84
CA ARG A 15 -2.71 8.79 2.08
C ARG A 15 -1.74 9.96 2.11
N SER A 16 -0.57 9.78 2.72
CA SER A 16 0.47 10.83 2.74
C SER A 16 1.04 11.14 1.36
N GLN A 17 0.89 10.23 0.40
CA GLN A 17 1.27 10.42 -1.01
C GLN A 17 0.12 10.99 -1.86
N GLY A 18 -1.00 11.38 -1.25
CA GLY A 18 -2.20 11.87 -1.95
C GLY A 18 -3.08 10.75 -2.54
N TRP A 19 -2.83 9.48 -2.21
CA TRP A 19 -3.63 8.38 -2.72
C TRP A 19 -4.86 8.14 -1.86
N GLU A 20 -5.94 7.70 -2.51
CA GLU A 20 -7.22 7.42 -1.87
C GLU A 20 -7.61 5.95 -2.03
N ASN A 21 -8.23 5.38 -1.00
CA ASN A 21 -8.86 4.06 -1.11
C ASN A 21 -10.24 4.21 -1.74
N THR A 22 -10.35 3.90 -3.03
CA THR A 22 -11.56 4.11 -3.81
C THR A 22 -12.51 2.92 -3.76
N ARG A 23 -12.02 1.73 -3.39
CA ARG A 23 -12.85 0.52 -3.27
C ARG A 23 -12.24 -0.48 -2.32
N THR A 24 -13.06 -1.01 -1.42
CA THR A 24 -12.70 -2.16 -0.58
C THR A 24 -13.71 -3.29 -0.79
N ARG A 25 -13.24 -4.51 -1.05
CA ARG A 25 -14.05 -5.73 -1.11
C ARG A 25 -13.35 -6.89 -0.43
N GLY A 26 -13.88 -7.31 0.72
CA GLY A 26 -13.20 -8.27 1.57
C GLY A 26 -11.81 -7.77 1.95
N SER A 27 -10.79 -8.60 1.71
CA SER A 27 -9.37 -8.28 1.95
C SER A 27 -8.73 -7.39 0.89
N HIS A 28 -9.40 -7.10 -0.23
CA HIS A 28 -8.80 -6.33 -1.32
C HIS A 28 -9.15 -4.85 -1.21
N HIS A 29 -8.13 -4.01 -1.07
CA HIS A 29 -8.24 -2.56 -1.04
C HIS A 29 -7.63 -1.97 -2.30
N ILE A 30 -8.42 -1.24 -3.08
CA ILE A 30 -7.99 -0.56 -4.28
C ILE A 30 -7.66 0.89 -3.91
N TRP A 31 -6.43 1.28 -4.18
CA TRP A 31 -5.92 2.63 -3.99
C TRP A 31 -5.68 3.28 -5.34
N GLN A 32 -6.03 4.55 -5.45
CA GLN A 32 -5.89 5.33 -6.68
C GLN A 32 -5.10 6.61 -6.39
N SER A 33 -4.26 7.03 -7.35
CA SER A 33 -3.56 8.32 -7.29
C SER A 33 -4.53 9.49 -7.39
N GLU A 34 -4.12 10.66 -6.90
CA GLU A 34 -4.92 11.90 -6.92
C GLU A 34 -5.39 12.27 -8.33
N ASP A 35 -4.51 12.16 -9.32
CA ASP A 35 -4.80 12.40 -10.74
C ASP A 35 -5.59 11.28 -11.43
N ARG A 36 -5.91 10.21 -10.69
CA ARG A 36 -6.63 9.00 -11.12
C ARG A 36 -5.95 8.19 -12.23
N THR A 37 -4.69 8.45 -12.54
CA THR A 37 -3.97 7.75 -13.62
C THR A 37 -3.37 6.41 -13.17
N GLN A 38 -3.12 6.24 -11.87
CA GLN A 38 -2.50 5.03 -11.32
C GLN A 38 -3.41 4.36 -10.30
N THR A 39 -3.31 3.04 -10.22
CA THR A 39 -4.09 2.23 -9.27
C THR A 39 -3.24 1.08 -8.74
N VAL A 40 -3.35 0.80 -7.45
CA VAL A 40 -2.69 -0.31 -6.77
C VAL A 40 -3.72 -1.09 -5.97
N SER A 41 -3.73 -2.41 -6.14
CA SER A 41 -4.53 -3.34 -5.33
C SER A 41 -3.68 -3.86 -4.17
N ILE A 42 -4.13 -3.65 -2.94
CA ILE A 42 -3.48 -4.08 -1.70
C ILE A 42 -4.33 -5.18 -1.05
N PRO A 43 -3.99 -6.47 -1.25
CA PRO A 43 -4.55 -7.57 -0.47
C PRO A 43 -4.06 -7.52 0.99
N VAL A 44 -5.00 -7.62 1.92
CA VAL A 44 -4.76 -7.59 3.37
C VAL A 44 -5.13 -8.94 3.98
N HIS A 45 -4.20 -9.57 4.69
CA HIS A 45 -4.42 -10.80 5.44
C HIS A 45 -4.43 -10.46 6.94
N GLY A 46 -5.62 -10.45 7.55
CA GLY A 46 -5.79 -9.98 8.92
C GLY A 46 -5.53 -8.47 8.99
N ASP A 47 -4.47 -8.07 9.68
CA ASP A 47 -3.99 -6.68 9.74
C ASP A 47 -2.70 -6.45 8.93
N SER A 48 -2.26 -7.43 8.14
CA SER A 48 -0.94 -7.44 7.49
C SER A 48 -0.99 -7.46 5.96
N VAL A 49 -0.05 -6.78 5.34
CA VAL A 49 0.24 -6.75 3.90
C VAL A 49 1.52 -7.56 3.68
N LYS A 50 1.45 -8.59 2.83
CA LYS A 50 2.58 -9.48 2.54
C LYS A 50 3.76 -8.71 1.92
N ALA A 51 4.98 -9.15 2.22
CA ALA A 51 6.23 -8.54 1.76
C ALA A 51 6.29 -8.31 0.23
N GLY A 52 5.73 -9.23 -0.58
CA GLY A 52 5.68 -9.07 -2.03
C GLY A 52 4.84 -7.86 -2.48
N ILE A 53 3.72 -7.59 -1.81
CA ILE A 53 2.87 -6.42 -2.07
C ILE A 53 3.55 -5.15 -1.53
N VAL A 54 4.18 -5.22 -0.36
CA VAL A 54 4.98 -4.10 0.17
C VAL A 54 6.08 -3.73 -0.83
N ARG A 55 6.75 -4.70 -1.44
CA ARG A 55 7.78 -4.45 -2.46
C ARG A 55 7.21 -3.75 -3.69
N GLN A 56 6.00 -4.10 -4.13
CA GLN A 56 5.32 -3.38 -5.22
C GLN A 56 5.05 -1.91 -4.85
N VAL A 57 4.64 -1.65 -3.61
CA VAL A 57 4.52 -0.28 -3.10
C VAL A 57 5.88 0.43 -3.10
N GLN A 58 6.96 -0.21 -2.63
CA GLN A 58 8.31 0.37 -2.67
C GLN A 58 8.79 0.67 -4.11
N THR A 59 8.41 -0.14 -5.10
CA THR A 59 8.70 0.14 -6.52
C THR A 59 7.94 1.37 -7.04
N ALA A 60 6.68 1.54 -6.64
CA ALA A 60 5.89 2.69 -7.04
C ALA A 60 6.30 3.99 -6.30
N PHE A 61 6.82 3.86 -5.09
CA PHE A 61 7.19 4.98 -4.23
C PHE A 61 8.59 4.82 -3.65
N PRO A 62 9.61 5.50 -4.20
CA PRO A 62 10.99 5.37 -3.72
C PRO A 62 11.20 5.94 -2.30
N ASN A 63 10.25 6.70 -1.77
CA ASN A 63 10.28 7.34 -0.45
C ASN A 63 9.55 6.53 0.65
N THR A 64 9.32 5.23 0.46
CA THR A 64 8.77 4.39 1.54
C THR A 64 9.65 4.41 2.80
N PRO A 65 9.07 4.23 4.00
CA PRO A 65 9.84 4.21 5.24
C PRO A 65 11.00 3.21 5.25
N ASN A 66 12.18 3.67 5.72
CA ASN A 66 13.40 2.85 5.76
C ASN A 66 13.26 1.56 6.59
N ASN A 67 12.38 1.56 7.59
CA ASN A 67 12.13 0.41 8.47
C ASN A 67 11.31 -0.71 7.82
N TRP A 68 10.89 -0.57 6.55
CA TRP A 68 10.22 -1.64 5.79
C TRP A 68 11.20 -2.67 5.19
N ASN A 69 12.51 -2.43 5.33
CA ASN A 69 13.61 -3.26 4.83
C ASN A 69 14.25 -4.16 5.89
#